data_AF-A0A645GXT6-F1
#
_entry.id   AF-A0A645GXT6-F1
#
_cell.length_a   1.000
_cell.length_b   1.000
_cell.length_c   1.000
_cell.angle_alpha   90.00
_cell.angle_beta   90.00
_cell.angle_gamma   90.00
#
_symmetry.space_group_name_H-M   'P 1'
#
loop_
_entity.id
_entity.type
_entity.pdbx_description
1 polymer ?
#
loop_
_entity_poly.entity_id
_entity_poly.type
_entity_poly.pdbx_seq_one_letter_code
_entity_poly.pdbx_strand_id
1 'polypeptide(L)'
;MLRNLKEIHRAESDWQRLIDVECRLIALMPEAWNEWRDRGFAHVERGHMKDAISDLEVYLEHESGSVDAEAIQELLLRLRESQS
;
A
#
# COMPACT_ATOMS: atom_id res chain seq x y z
N MET A 1 6.33 15.82 -10.42
CA MET A 1 5.17 16.38 -9.69
C MET A 1 4.41 15.32 -8.89
N LEU A 2 4.24 14.07 -9.37
CA LEU A 2 3.50 13.03 -8.62
C LEU A 2 4.03 12.76 -7.20
N ARG A 3 5.37 12.72 -7.00
CA ARG A 3 5.95 12.61 -5.65
C ARG A 3 5.51 13.74 -4.71
N ASN A 4 5.36 14.98 -5.20
CA ASN A 4 4.89 16.09 -4.37
C ASN A 4 3.41 15.91 -3.98
N LEU A 5 2.57 15.44 -4.91
CA LEU A 5 1.15 15.17 -4.62
C LEU A 5 0.99 14.01 -3.64
N LYS A 6 1.81 12.96 -3.76
CA LYS A 6 1.87 11.85 -2.81
C LYS A 6 2.12 12.37 -1.39
N GLU A 7 3.18 13.17 -1.19
CA GLU A 7 3.51 13.69 0.13
C GLU A 7 2.40 14.59 0.72
N ILE A 8 1.76 15.43 -0.11
CA ILE A 8 0.64 16.28 0.32
C ILE A 8 -0.55 15.42 0.77
N HIS A 9 -1.01 14.51 -0.07
CA HIS A 9 -2.20 13.69 0.25
C HIS A 9 -1.94 12.73 1.41
N ARG A 10 -0.71 12.24 1.55
CA ARG A 10 -0.29 11.47 2.73
C ARG A 10 -0.32 12.31 4.00
N ALA A 11 0.22 13.53 3.97
CA ALA A 11 0.21 14.44 5.12
C ALA A 11 -1.21 14.88 5.52
N GLU A 12 -2.09 15.06 4.54
CA GLU A 12 -3.50 15.43 4.75
C GLU A 12 -4.39 14.24 5.11
N SER A 13 -3.87 13.00 5.08
CA SER A 13 -4.65 11.77 5.24
C SER A 13 -5.81 11.66 4.22
N ASP A 14 -5.63 12.26 3.03
CA ASP A 14 -6.58 12.11 1.92
C ASP A 14 -6.29 10.80 1.19
N TRP A 15 -6.72 9.70 1.80
CA TRP A 15 -6.39 8.35 1.36
C TRP A 15 -6.90 8.02 -0.04
N GLN A 16 -8.06 8.57 -0.44
CA GLN A 16 -8.57 8.32 -1.79
C GLN A 16 -7.68 8.99 -2.84
N ARG A 17 -7.30 10.26 -2.63
CA ARG A 17 -6.38 10.93 -3.57
C ARG A 17 -4.98 10.33 -3.54
N LEU A 18 -4.54 9.82 -2.38
CA LEU A 18 -3.29 9.08 -2.28
C LEU A 18 -3.34 7.82 -3.15
N ILE A 19 -4.39 6.99 -3.05
CA ILE A 19 -4.58 5.80 -3.89
C ILE A 19 -4.52 6.15 -5.38
N ASP A 20 -5.18 7.23 -5.81
CA ASP A 20 -5.18 7.66 -7.21
C ASP A 20 -3.78 8.05 -7.70
N VAL A 21 -2.96 8.66 -6.84
CA VAL A 21 -1.56 8.99 -7.14
C VAL A 21 -0.70 7.72 -7.20
N GLU A 22 -0.86 6.81 -6.23
CA GLU A 22 -0.10 5.55 -6.18
C GLU A 22 -0.40 4.67 -7.40
N CYS A 23 -1.67 4.57 -7.81
CA CYS A 23 -2.06 3.87 -9.04
C CYS A 23 -1.31 4.39 -10.27
N ARG A 24 -1.12 5.72 -10.38
CA ARG A 24 -0.36 6.32 -11.49
C ARG A 24 1.14 6.06 -11.35
N LEU A 25 1.69 6.08 -10.13
CA LEU A 25 3.09 5.79 -9.88
C LEU A 25 3.42 4.34 -10.23
N ILE A 26 2.61 3.38 -9.78
CA ILE A 26 2.74 1.96 -10.09
C ILE A 26 2.61 1.71 -11.61
N ALA A 27 1.65 2.36 -12.28
CA ALA A 27 1.52 2.22 -13.74
C ALA A 27 2.75 2.71 -14.52
N LEU A 28 3.44 3.74 -13.99
CA LEU A 28 4.66 4.28 -14.59
C LEU A 28 5.93 3.51 -14.19
N MET A 29 5.96 2.97 -12.97
CA MET A 29 7.09 2.29 -12.36
C MET A 29 6.60 1.05 -11.60
N PRO A 30 6.27 -0.04 -12.31
CA PRO A 30 5.66 -1.22 -11.68
C PRO A 30 6.55 -1.88 -10.63
N GLU A 31 7.86 -1.75 -10.78
CA GLU A 31 8.87 -2.31 -9.87
C GLU A 31 9.18 -1.40 -8.66
N ALA A 32 8.48 -0.28 -8.52
CA ALA A 32 8.59 0.56 -7.34
C ALA A 32 7.77 -0.03 -6.19
N TRP A 33 8.27 -1.11 -5.58
CA TRP A 33 7.54 -1.92 -4.59
C TRP A 33 7.03 -1.11 -3.37
N ASN A 34 7.77 -0.07 -2.98
CA ASN A 34 7.33 0.86 -1.94
C ASN A 34 5.98 1.53 -2.26
N GLU A 35 5.67 1.78 -3.54
CA GLU A 35 4.40 2.38 -3.96
C GLU A 35 3.24 1.39 -3.79
N TRP A 36 3.48 0.09 -4.00
CA TRP A 36 2.50 -0.97 -3.69
C TRP A 36 2.23 -1.05 -2.18
N ARG A 37 3.29 -1.04 -1.36
CA ARG A 37 3.15 -1.01 0.10
C ARG A 37 2.32 0.19 0.57
N ASP A 38 2.66 1.38 0.09
CA ASP A 38 2.02 2.62 0.50
C ASP A 38 0.56 2.68 0.03
N ARG A 39 0.25 2.16 -1.17
CA ARG A 39 -1.15 1.99 -1.62
C ARG A 39 -1.91 0.97 -0.78
N GLY A 40 -1.27 -0.14 -0.41
CA GLY A 40 -1.84 -1.15 0.49
C GLY A 40 -2.26 -0.54 1.83
N PHE A 41 -1.41 0.28 2.45
CA PHE A 41 -1.76 1.00 3.68
C PHE A 41 -2.92 1.99 3.46
N ALA A 42 -2.92 2.74 2.36
CA ALA A 42 -4.03 3.64 2.06
C ALA A 42 -5.37 2.90 1.87
N HIS A 43 -5.33 1.68 1.30
CA HIS A 43 -6.50 0.80 1.21
C HIS A 43 -6.98 0.31 2.59
N VAL A 44 -6.07 0.00 3.53
CA VAL A 44 -6.44 -0.35 4.91
C VAL A 44 -7.22 0.80 5.57
N GLU A 45 -6.70 2.02 5.50
CA GLU A 45 -7.37 3.22 6.05
C GLU A 45 -8.75 3.46 5.43
N ARG A 46 -8.93 3.04 4.18
CA ARG A 46 -10.20 3.16 3.45
C ARG A 46 -11.18 2.03 3.73
N GLY A 47 -10.77 0.97 4.40
CA GLY A 47 -11.55 -0.25 4.60
C GLY A 47 -11.60 -1.17 3.36
N HIS A 48 -10.77 -0.91 2.35
CA HIS A 48 -10.69 -1.69 1.11
C HIS A 48 -9.80 -2.93 1.33
N MET A 49 -10.23 -3.83 2.21
CA MET A 49 -9.37 -4.90 2.75
C MET A 49 -8.83 -5.86 1.70
N LYS A 50 -9.60 -6.16 0.63
CA LYS A 50 -9.14 -7.07 -0.44
C LYS A 50 -8.02 -6.45 -1.26
N ASP A 51 -8.16 -5.17 -1.62
CA ASP A 51 -7.14 -4.44 -2.36
C ASP A 51 -5.88 -4.26 -1.51
N ALA A 52 -6.05 -3.95 -0.22
CA ALA A 52 -4.94 -3.86 0.73
C ALA A 52 -4.13 -5.17 0.82
N ILE A 53 -4.82 -6.31 0.94
CA ILE A 53 -4.15 -7.61 1.00
C ILE A 53 -3.37 -7.88 -0.28
N SER A 54 -3.99 -7.65 -1.45
CA SER A 54 -3.35 -7.88 -2.75
C SER A 54 -2.08 -7.04 -2.91
N ASP A 55 -2.12 -5.77 -2.52
CA ASP A 55 -0.98 -4.86 -2.64
C ASP A 55 0.17 -5.24 -1.71
N LEU A 56 -0.13 -5.59 -0.46
CA LEU A 56 0.88 -5.97 0.52
C LEU A 56 1.49 -7.35 0.24
N GLU A 57 0.75 -8.26 -0.38
CA GLU A 57 1.29 -9.54 -0.88
C GLU A 57 2.31 -9.32 -2.00
N VAL A 58 1.98 -8.47 -2.98
CA VAL A 58 2.91 -8.11 -4.08
C VAL A 58 4.18 -7.47 -3.53
N TYR A 59 4.05 -6.59 -2.54
CA TYR A 59 5.21 -6.00 -1.87
C TYR A 59 6.09 -7.07 -1.21
N LEU A 60 5.51 -7.95 -0.39
CA LEU A 60 6.28 -8.98 0.32
C LEU A 60 6.91 -10.02 -0.59
N GLU A 61 6.32 -10.30 -1.75
CA GLU A 61 6.91 -11.20 -2.74
C GLU A 61 8.27 -10.67 -3.23
N HIS A 62 8.41 -9.35 -3.36
CA HIS A 62 9.61 -8.71 -3.91
C HIS A 62 10.55 -8.16 -2.82
N GLU A 63 10.02 -7.70 -1.70
CA GLU A 63 10.75 -7.06 -0.60
C GLU A 63 10.67 -7.89 0.70
N SER A 64 10.68 -9.22 0.59
CA SER A 64 10.60 -10.15 1.74
C SER A 64 11.69 -9.97 2.81
N GLY A 65 12.81 -9.33 2.47
CA GLY A 65 13.92 -9.04 3.39
C GLY A 65 13.91 -7.62 3.98
N SER A 66 12.86 -6.84 3.72
CA SER A 66 12.75 -5.47 4.24
C SER A 66 12.61 -5.47 5.77
N VAL A 67 13.01 -4.35 6.39
CA VAL A 67 12.93 -4.18 7.87
C VAL A 67 11.49 -4.26 8.37
N ASP A 68 10.52 -3.91 7.52
CA ASP A 68 9.08 -3.93 7.83
C ASP A 68 8.36 -5.21 7.39
N ALA A 69 9.05 -6.20 6.81
CA ALA A 69 8.44 -7.40 6.26
C ALA A 69 7.64 -8.20 7.31
N GLU A 70 8.21 -8.41 8.50
CA GLU A 70 7.54 -9.13 9.60
C GLU A 70 6.26 -8.41 10.05
N ALA A 71 6.32 -7.10 10.23
CA ALA A 71 5.15 -6.30 10.61
C ALA A 71 4.05 -6.34 9.55
N ILE A 72 4.40 -6.37 8.26
CA ILE A 72 3.43 -6.46 7.16
C ILE A 72 2.83 -7.87 7.08
N GLN A 73 3.61 -8.92 7.34
CA GLN A 73 3.09 -10.29 7.44
C GLN A 73 2.06 -10.41 8.57
N GLU A 74 2.33 -9.85 9.74
CA GLU A 74 1.37 -9.80 10.85
C GLU A 74 0.10 -9.02 10.49
N LEU A 75 0.25 -7.87 9.81
CA LEU A 75 -0.90 -7.10 9.32
C LEU A 75 -1.76 -7.92 8.35
N LEU A 76 -1.14 -8.63 7.40
CA LEU A 76 -1.86 -9.48 6.45
C LEU A 76 -2.67 -10.58 7.14
N LEU A 77 -2.11 -11.21 8.18
CA LEU A 77 -2.84 -12.21 8.97
C LEU A 77 -4.09 -11.59 9.60
N ARG A 78 -3.95 -10.44 10.27
CA ARG A 78 -5.08 -9.71 10.88
C ARG A 78 -6.14 -9.28 9.87
N LEU A 79 -5.73 -8.79 8.71
CA LEU A 79 -6.66 -8.37 7.65
C LEU A 79 -7.48 -9.56 7.12
N ARG A 80 -6.86 -10.73 6.95
CA ARG A 80 -7.55 -11.95 6.50
C ARG A 80 -8.54 -12.48 7.55
N GLU A 81 -8.17 -12.43 8.82
CA GLU A 81 -9.07 -12.79 9.93
C GLU A 81 -10.31 -11.90 9.98
N SER A 82 -10.15 -10.60 9.73
CA SER A 82 -11.28 -9.65 9.71
C SER A 82 -12.25 -9.80 8.53
N GLN A 83 -11.89 -10.59 7.51
CA GLN A 83 -12.76 -10.89 6.37
C GLN A 83 -13.52 -12.23 6.50
N SER A 84 -13.25 -13.01 7.55
CA SER A 84 -13.95 -14.27 7.86
C SER A 84 -15.17 -14.01 8.74
#